data_AF-A0A2E1CD65-F1
#
_entry.id   AF-A0A2E1CD65-F1
#
_cell.length_a   1.000
_cell.length_b   1.000
_cell.length_c   1.000
_cell.angle_alpha   90.00
_cell.angle_beta   90.00
_cell.angle_gamma   90.00
#
_symmetry.space_group_name_H-M   'P 1'
#
loop_
_entity.id
_entity.type
_entity.pdbx_description
1 polymer ?
#
loop_
_entity_poly.entity_id
_entity_poly.type
_entity_poly.pdbx_seq_one_letter_code
_entity_poly.pdbx_strand_id
1 'polypeptide(L)' 'MLEVGNEAPKFSALDQGGNTLSLVDFVGSWVLFWWYPKASTPG' A
#
# COMPACT_ATOMS: atom_id res chain seq x y z
N MET A 1 -13.75 8.00 5.25
CA MET A 1 -12.99 8.81 4.27
C MET A 1 -11.66 9.14 4.91
N LEU A 2 -10.54 9.08 4.18
CA LEU A 2 -9.24 9.50 4.70
C LEU A 2 -9.01 10.97 4.36
N GLU A 3 -8.59 11.75 5.34
CA GLU A 3 -8.32 13.17 5.19
C GLU A 3 -6.84 13.48 5.46
N VAL A 4 -6.39 14.63 4.99
CA VAL A 4 -5.02 15.09 5.23
C VAL A 4 -4.79 15.23 6.73
N GLY A 5 -3.67 14.67 7.22
CA GLY A 5 -3.32 14.66 8.63
C GLY A 5 -3.87 13.48 9.43
N ASN A 6 -4.74 12.63 8.86
CA ASN A 6 -5.05 11.36 9.49
C ASN A 6 -3.81 10.47 9.52
N GLU A 7 -3.62 9.75 10.63
CA GLU A 7 -2.65 8.66 10.67
C GLU A 7 -3.00 7.61 9.61
N ALA A 8 -1.98 7.12 8.92
CA ALA A 8 -2.16 6.08 7.92
C ALA A 8 -2.75 4.82 8.59
N PRO A 9 -3.85 4.24 8.05
CA PRO A 9 -4.40 3.01 8.57
C PRO A 9 -3.38 1.88 8.53
N LYS A 10 -3.38 1.04 9.57
CA LYS A 10 -2.59 -0.20 9.54
C LYS A 10 -3.06 -1.06 8.37
N PHE A 11 -2.12 -1.52 7.56
CA PHE A 11 -2.37 -2.50 6.51
C PHE A 11 -1.43 -3.68 6.67
N SER A 12 -1.89 -4.83 6.18
CA SER A 12 -1.07 -5.99 5.88
C SER A 12 -1.60 -6.62 4.61
N ALA A 13 -0.73 -6.86 3.64
CA ALA A 13 -1.10 -7.36 2.32
C ALA A 13 0.00 -8.28 1.78
N LEU A 14 -0.39 -9.21 0.92
CA LEU A 14 0.56 -10.04 0.19
C LEU A 14 1.13 -9.25 -1.00
N ASP A 15 2.45 -9.30 -1.15
CA ASP A 15 3.10 -8.85 -2.38
C ASP A 15 2.97 -9.89 -3.51
N GLN A 16 3.51 -9.58 -4.68
CA GLN A 16 3.51 -10.47 -5.84
C GLN A 16 4.28 -11.80 -5.64
N GLY A 17 5.13 -11.89 -4.62
CA GLY A 17 5.86 -13.09 -4.23
C GLY A 17 5.19 -13.88 -3.10
N GLY A 18 4.06 -13.40 -2.57
CA GLY A 18 3.38 -14.01 -1.43
C GLY A 18 3.98 -13.63 -0.08
N ASN A 19 4.88 -12.65 -0.01
CA ASN A 19 5.37 -12.14 1.27
C ASN A 19 4.33 -11.20 1.87
N THR A 20 4.15 -11.30 3.18
CA THR A 20 3.28 -10.34 3.89
C THR A 20 4.06 -9.06 4.15
N LEU A 21 3.55 -7.94 3.64
CA LEU A 21 4.05 -6.59 3.90
C LEU A 21 3.06 -5.84 4.78
N SER A 22 3.56 -5.11 5.77
CA SER A 22 2.76 -4.30 6.68
C SER A 22 3.28 -2.87 6.76
N LEU A 23 2.43 -1.92 7.13
CA LEU A 23 2.83 -0.50 7.26
C LEU A 23 4.06 -0.30 8.16
N VAL A 24 4.15 -1.09 9.23
CA VAL A 24 5.23 -1.02 10.22
C VAL A 24 6.61 -1.40 9.65
N ASP A 25 6.65 -2.13 8.54
CA ASP A 25 7.90 -2.53 7.90
C ASP A 25 8.59 -1.34 7.20
N PHE A 26 7.87 -0.22 7.01
CA PHE A 26 8.32 0.97 6.30
C PHE A 26 8.57 2.18 7.22
N VAL A 27 8.71 1.97 8.53
CA VAL A 27 8.97 3.06 9.49
C VAL A 27 10.21 3.86 9.09
N GLY A 28 10.08 5.19 9.08
CA GLY A 28 11.14 6.12 8.68
C GLY A 28 11.24 6.36 7.17
N SER A 29 10.39 5.72 6.37
CA SER A 29 10.31 5.92 4.92
C SER A 29 9.00 6.59 4.52
N TRP A 30 9.01 7.30 3.39
CA TRP A 30 7.77 7.74 2.73
C TRP A 30 7.16 6.58 1.95
N VAL A 31 5.85 6.39 2.10
CA VAL A 31 5.09 5.33 1.42
C VAL A 31 3.99 5.96 0.57
N LEU A 32 3.91 5.57 -0.70
CA LEU A 32 2.86 5.99 -1.63
C LEU A 32 2.02 4.78 -2.04
N PHE A 33 0.73 4.83 -1.74
CA PHE A 33 -0.24 3.88 -2.28
C PHE A 33 -0.71 4.36 -3.66
N TRP A 34 -0.61 3.47 -4.64
CA TRP A 34 -1.15 3.66 -5.97
C TRP A 34 -1.78 2.34 -6.44
N TRP A 35 -2.80 2.42 -7.27
CA TRP A 35 -3.53 1.24 -7.76
C TRP A 35 -4.04 1.47 -9.18
N TYR A 36 -4.30 0.36 -9.86
CA TYR A 36 -4.95 0.33 -11.17
C TYR A 36 -6.11 -0.69 -11.14
N PRO A 37 -7.13 -0.57 -12.02
CA PRO A 37 -8.30 -1.45 -11.96
C PRO A 37 -7.99 -2.93 -12.28
N LYS A 38 -7.10 -3.18 -13.24
CA LYS A 38 -6.75 -4.53 -13.67
C LYS A 38 -5.33 -4.62 -14.23
N ALA A 39 -4.60 -5.64 -13.80
CA ALA A 39 -3.25 -5.93 -14.28
C ALA A 39 -3.28 -6.44 -15.73
N SER A 40 -2.17 -6.29 -16.46
CA SER A 40 -1.99 -6.86 -17.79
C SER A 40 -3.05 -6.41 -18.80
N THR A 41 -3.45 -5.15 -18.73
CA THR A 41 -4.31 -4.51 -19.72
C THR A 41 -3.51 -3.46 -20.49
N PRO A 42 -3.80 -3.23 -21.80
CA PRO A 42 -3.05 -2.27 -22.62
C PRO A 42 -3.13 -0.80 -22.14
N GLY A 43 -4.12 -0.47 -21.31
CA GLY A 43 -4.54 0.90 -21.03
C GLY A 43 -5.79 1.26 -21.82
#